data_AF-A0A358CXL0-F1
#
_entry.id   AF-A0A358CXL0-F1
#
_cell.length_a   1.000
_cell.length_b   1.000
_cell.length_c   1.000
_cell.angle_alpha   90.00
_cell.angle_beta   90.00
_cell.angle_gamma   90.00
#
_symmetry.space_group_name_H-M   'P 1'
#
loop_
_entity.id
_entity.type
_entity.pdbx_description
1 polymer ?
#
loop_
_entity_poly.entity_id
_entity_poly.type
_entity_poly.pdbx_seq_one_letter_code
_entity_poly.pdbx_strand_id
1 'polypeptide(L)'
;MLHVHLQQAEGFEVRQGVMACQTPGSDVQYLQVGESIVFEKSVPHRFWNSGDEELILISWAKPAGNLQRYMTILFLSTSKRSSNTPGLFDAAYLTMQYRKEFDVLEVPRAMKQCVFPVVYWIGQILGLYKKYKADH
;
A
#
# COMPACT_ATOMS: atom_id res chain seq x y z
N MET A 1 6.91 2.84 -4.05
CA MET A 1 5.66 3.62 -3.95
C MET A 1 5.67 4.39 -2.64
N LEU A 2 5.48 5.71 -2.68
CA LEU A 2 5.35 6.54 -1.48
C LEU A 2 3.90 6.52 -0.99
N HIS A 3 3.69 6.00 0.21
CA HIS A 3 2.37 5.80 0.79
C HIS A 3 2.36 6.16 2.27
N VAL A 4 1.17 6.24 2.85
CA VAL A 4 0.97 6.55 4.26
C VAL A 4 -0.16 5.70 4.84
N HIS A 5 0.05 5.23 6.06
CA HIS A 5 -0.98 4.63 6.89
C HIS A 5 -1.51 5.70 7.84
N LEU A 6 -2.75 6.13 7.60
CA LEU A 6 -3.40 7.21 8.34
C LEU A 6 -3.93 6.76 9.70
N GLN A 7 -3.97 5.46 9.99
CA GLN A 7 -4.48 4.92 11.25
C GLN A 7 -3.52 3.93 11.94
N GLN A 8 -2.56 3.38 11.22
CA GLN A 8 -1.66 2.34 11.67
C GLN A 8 -0.23 2.85 11.75
N ALA A 9 0.51 2.43 12.78
CA ALA A 9 1.95 2.35 12.70
C ALA A 9 2.34 1.06 11.96
N GLU A 10 3.43 1.08 11.22
CA GLU A 10 3.95 -0.07 10.48
C GLU A 10 5.42 -0.30 10.84
N GLY A 11 5.76 -1.53 11.20
CA GLY A 11 7.12 -1.91 11.58
C GLY A 11 7.69 -3.01 10.70
N PHE A 12 9.00 -2.96 10.50
CA PHE A 12 9.76 -3.90 9.71
C PHE A 12 11.03 -4.32 10.46
N GLU A 13 11.39 -5.60 10.36
CA GLU A 13 12.68 -6.15 10.78
C GLU A 13 13.26 -7.00 9.65
N VAL A 14 14.52 -6.75 9.29
CA VAL A 14 15.20 -7.48 8.20
C VAL A 14 15.69 -8.83 8.68
N ARG A 15 15.27 -9.90 7.99
CA ARG A 15 15.72 -11.28 8.23
C ARG A 15 16.70 -11.79 7.18
N GLN A 16 16.66 -11.24 5.97
CA GLN A 16 17.58 -11.54 4.87
C GLN A 16 17.61 -10.37 3.89
N GLY A 17 18.75 -10.12 3.23
CA GLY A 17 18.90 -9.04 2.25
C GLY A 17 19.08 -7.65 2.87
N VAL A 18 18.88 -6.61 2.07
CA VAL A 18 19.01 -5.20 2.49
C VAL A 18 17.74 -4.44 2.12
N MET A 19 17.06 -3.88 3.13
CA MET A 19 15.91 -3.02 2.91
C MET A 19 16.38 -1.57 2.83
N ALA A 20 16.10 -0.89 1.71
CA ALA A 20 16.17 0.56 1.67
C ALA A 20 14.80 1.14 2.00
N CYS A 21 14.78 2.24 2.76
CA CYS A 21 13.56 2.98 3.04
C CYS A 21 13.78 4.49 3.09
N GLN A 22 12.72 5.25 2.87
CA GLN A 22 12.79 6.70 2.82
C GLN A 22 11.46 7.35 3.22
N THR A 23 11.56 8.41 4.02
CA THR A 23 10.49 9.38 4.30
C THR A 23 10.70 10.62 3.41
N PRO A 24 9.63 11.33 2.96
CA PRO A 24 9.78 12.51 2.13
C PRO A 24 10.72 13.56 2.74
N GLY A 25 11.71 14.00 1.95
CA GLY A 25 12.69 15.00 2.38
C GLY A 25 13.86 14.46 3.21
N SER A 26 13.89 13.17 3.51
CA SER A 26 15.03 12.51 4.18
C SER A 26 15.92 11.77 3.18
N ASP A 27 17.17 11.54 3.58
CA ASP A 27 18.05 10.61 2.86
C ASP A 27 17.52 9.17 2.93
N VAL A 28 18.00 8.34 1.99
CA VAL A 28 17.69 6.91 1.98
C VAL A 28 18.43 6.24 3.14
N GLN A 29 17.70 5.46 3.93
CA GLN A 29 18.24 4.62 4.99
C GLN A 29 18.30 3.18 4.47
N TYR A 30 19.37 2.46 4.83
CA TYR A 30 19.60 1.07 4.44
C TYR A 30 19.67 0.21 5.69
N LEU A 31 18.71 -0.68 5.87
CA LEU A 31 18.64 -1.61 6.98
C LEU A 31 19.22 -2.96 6.59
N GLN A 32 20.14 -3.44 7.41
CA GLN A 32 20.80 -4.74 7.36
C GLN A 32 20.05 -5.77 8.22
N VAL A 33 20.42 -7.04 8.08
CA VAL A 33 19.86 -8.15 8.87
C VAL A 33 19.94 -7.87 10.37
N GLY A 34 18.81 -8.02 11.07
CA GLY A 34 18.66 -7.75 12.50
C GLY A 34 18.28 -6.31 12.84
N GLU A 35 18.37 -5.38 11.88
CA GLU A 35 17.91 -4.01 12.06
C GLU A 35 16.40 -3.90 11.83
N SER A 36 15.78 -2.94 12.52
CA SER A 36 14.35 -2.69 12.45
C SER A 36 14.03 -1.21 12.38
N ILE A 37 12.87 -0.89 11.81
CA ILE A 37 12.33 0.46 11.76
C ILE A 37 10.82 0.41 12.00
N VAL A 38 10.30 1.50 12.60
CA VAL A 38 8.87 1.74 12.74
C VAL A 38 8.52 3.06 12.09
N PHE A 39 7.57 3.03 11.16
CA PHE A 39 6.90 4.20 10.65
C PHE A 39 5.66 4.45 11.50
N GLU A 40 5.69 5.52 12.27
CA GLU A 40 4.54 5.94 13.06
C GLU A 40 3.35 6.30 12.15
N LYS A 41 2.15 6.24 12.74
CA LYS A 41 0.92 6.65 12.07
C LYS A 41 1.07 8.01 11.40
N SER A 42 0.57 8.11 10.18
CA SER A 42 0.60 9.31 9.33
C SER A 42 2.00 9.76 8.89
N VAL A 43 3.04 8.95 9.08
CA VAL A 43 4.38 9.19 8.50
C VAL A 43 4.42 8.58 7.10
N PRO A 44 4.49 9.38 6.02
CA PRO A 44 4.59 8.84 4.67
C PRO A 44 5.95 8.20 4.46
N HIS A 45 5.98 7.04 3.81
CA HIS A 45 7.22 6.31 3.59
C HIS A 45 7.16 5.43 2.35
N ARG A 46 8.33 4.98 1.92
CA ARG A 46 8.52 3.94 0.91
C ARG A 46 9.67 3.05 1.35
N PHE A 47 9.60 1.78 0.96
CA PHE A 47 10.68 0.83 1.12
C PHE A 47 10.80 -0.04 -0.12
N TRP A 48 11.99 -0.58 -0.34
CA TRP A 48 12.29 -1.48 -1.45
C TRP A 48 13.48 -2.37 -1.11
N ASN A 49 13.62 -3.48 -1.84
CA ASN A 49 14.83 -4.28 -1.82
C ASN A 49 15.94 -3.54 -2.57
N SER A 50 17.03 -3.19 -1.88
CA SER A 50 18.17 -2.49 -2.50
C SER A 50 19.33 -3.40 -2.86
N GLY A 51 19.22 -4.70 -2.58
CA GLY A 51 20.22 -5.71 -2.94
C GLY A 51 19.78 -6.56 -4.14
N ASP A 52 20.69 -7.44 -4.57
CA ASP A 52 20.46 -8.42 -5.62
C ASP A 52 19.90 -9.76 -5.08
N GLU A 53 19.90 -9.94 -3.76
CA GLU A 53 19.36 -11.10 -3.07
C GLU A 53 17.90 -10.89 -2.64
N GLU A 54 17.18 -11.97 -2.34
CA GLU A 54 15.81 -11.88 -1.82
C GLU A 54 15.78 -11.18 -0.45
N LEU A 55 14.90 -10.19 -0.33
CA LEU A 55 14.61 -9.48 0.91
C LEU A 55 13.51 -10.19 1.69
N ILE A 56 13.83 -10.68 2.89
CA ILE A 56 12.86 -11.29 3.82
C ILE A 56 12.69 -10.37 5.02
N LEU A 57 11.43 -10.01 5.32
CA LEU A 57 11.07 -9.11 6.41
C LEU A 57 10.09 -9.79 7.36
N ILE A 58 10.25 -9.53 8.65
CA ILE A 58 9.10 -9.58 9.57
C ILE A 58 8.45 -8.21 9.55
N SER A 59 7.16 -8.16 9.26
CA SER A 59 6.38 -6.92 9.23
C SER A 59 5.14 -7.01 10.10
N TRP A 60 4.72 -5.86 10.63
CA TRP A 60 3.49 -5.74 11.39
C TRP A 60 2.88 -4.36 11.19
N ALA A 61 1.56 -4.26 11.36
CA ALA A 61 0.87 -2.98 11.45
C ALA A 61 -0.10 -2.97 12.63
N LYS A 62 -0.15 -1.86 13.36
CA LYS A 62 -0.97 -1.72 14.56
C LYS A 62 -1.73 -0.38 14.60
N PRO A 63 -3.06 -0.39 14.80
CA PRO A 63 -3.95 -1.58 14.82
C PRO A 63 -4.02 -2.24 13.43
N ALA A 64 -4.42 -3.52 13.34
CA ALA A 64 -4.46 -4.22 12.06
C ALA A 64 -5.46 -3.59 11.06
N GLY A 65 -6.59 -3.08 11.57
CA GLY A 65 -7.62 -2.42 10.75
C GLY A 65 -8.04 -3.27 9.54
N ASN A 66 -8.10 -2.64 8.37
CA ASN A 66 -8.40 -3.34 7.12
C ASN A 66 -7.16 -3.73 6.30
N LEU A 67 -5.95 -3.72 6.87
CA LEU A 67 -4.71 -3.92 6.11
C LEU A 67 -4.70 -5.24 5.33
N GLN A 68 -5.09 -6.35 5.98
CA GLN A 68 -5.15 -7.66 5.33
C GLN A 68 -6.03 -7.62 4.06
N ARG A 69 -7.21 -7.01 4.16
CA ARG A 69 -8.14 -6.90 3.05
C ARG A 69 -7.62 -5.99 1.95
N TYR A 70 -7.02 -4.85 2.32
CA TYR A 70 -6.40 -3.92 1.40
C TYR A 70 -5.27 -4.60 0.60
N MET A 71 -4.40 -5.35 1.27
CA MET A 71 -3.30 -6.10 0.65
C MET A 71 -3.78 -7.21 -0.27
N THR A 72 -4.78 -8.01 0.15
CA THR A 72 -5.38 -9.04 -0.71
C THR A 72 -5.93 -8.45 -2.01
N ILE A 73 -6.65 -7.33 -1.92
CA ILE A 73 -7.24 -6.68 -3.11
C ILE A 73 -6.14 -6.13 -4.02
N LEU A 74 -5.12 -5.48 -3.44
CA LEU A 74 -3.97 -4.97 -4.20
C LEU A 74 -3.26 -6.11 -4.95
N PHE A 75 -2.94 -7.20 -4.26
CA PHE A 75 -2.29 -8.38 -4.85
C PHE A 75 -3.14 -9.01 -5.97
N LEU A 76 -4.44 -9.20 -5.75
CA LEU A 76 -5.34 -9.73 -6.78
C LEU A 76 -5.41 -8.82 -8.01
N SER A 77 -5.30 -7.49 -7.82
CA SER A 77 -5.32 -6.53 -8.92
C SER A 77 -4.01 -6.51 -9.71
N THR A 78 -2.86 -6.74 -9.07
CA THR A 78 -1.53 -6.62 -9.71
C THR A 78 -0.93 -7.94 -10.16
N SER A 79 -1.25 -9.07 -9.52
CA SER A 79 -0.63 -10.40 -9.77
C SER A 79 -0.73 -10.90 -11.21
N LYS A 80 -1.74 -10.46 -11.98
CA LYS A 80 -1.93 -10.83 -13.39
C LYS A 80 -1.46 -9.74 -14.37
N ARG A 81 -0.78 -8.70 -13.87
CA ARG A 81 -0.34 -7.53 -14.65
C ARG A 81 1.18 -7.51 -14.74
N SER A 82 1.71 -6.95 -15.83
CA SER A 82 3.13 -6.63 -15.97
C SER A 82 3.55 -5.37 -15.17
N SER A 83 2.64 -4.80 -14.40
CA SER A 83 2.83 -3.55 -13.67
C SER A 83 2.41 -3.72 -12.21
N ASN A 84 3.16 -3.11 -11.28
CA ASN A 84 2.79 -3.02 -9.87
C ASN A 84 1.65 -2.01 -9.59
N THR A 85 1.00 -1.50 -10.64
CA THR A 85 -0.14 -0.59 -10.54
C THR A 85 -1.46 -1.38 -10.68
N PRO A 86 -2.39 -1.26 -9.72
CA PRO A 86 -3.70 -1.90 -9.84
C PRO A 86 -4.49 -1.37 -11.05
N GLY A 87 -5.42 -2.18 -11.55
CA GLY A 87 -6.34 -1.75 -12.61
C GLY A 87 -7.19 -0.55 -12.17
N LEU A 88 -7.62 0.31 -13.10
CA LEU A 88 -8.28 1.59 -12.78
C LEU A 88 -9.46 1.47 -11.80
N PHE A 89 -10.36 0.48 -12.01
CA PHE A 89 -11.50 0.26 -11.11
C PHE A 89 -11.08 -0.21 -9.71
N ASP A 90 -10.04 -1.04 -9.62
CA ASP A 90 -9.53 -1.55 -8.35
C ASP A 90 -8.73 -0.48 -7.61
N ALA A 91 -7.97 0.35 -8.33
CA ALA A 91 -7.28 1.53 -7.80
C ALA A 91 -8.28 2.54 -7.21
N ALA A 92 -9.38 2.81 -7.94
CA ALA A 92 -10.47 3.65 -7.47
C ALA A 92 -11.16 3.02 -6.24
N TYR A 93 -11.36 1.70 -6.22
CA TYR A 93 -11.90 0.99 -5.06
C TYR A 93 -11.02 1.12 -3.83
N LEU A 94 -9.73 0.77 -3.95
CA LEU A 94 -8.76 0.86 -2.86
C LEU A 94 -8.70 2.29 -2.31
N THR A 95 -8.62 3.28 -3.20
CA THR A 95 -8.53 4.68 -2.81
C THR A 95 -9.80 5.15 -2.12
N MET A 96 -10.98 4.90 -2.69
CA MET A 96 -12.24 5.44 -2.14
C MET A 96 -12.71 4.70 -0.89
N GLN A 97 -12.60 3.37 -0.87
CA GLN A 97 -13.05 2.53 0.24
C GLN A 97 -12.18 2.73 1.48
N TYR A 98 -10.86 2.86 1.30
CA TYR A 98 -9.90 2.91 2.41
C TYR A 98 -9.23 4.28 2.58
N ARG A 99 -9.77 5.35 1.99
CA ARG A 99 -9.24 6.74 2.09
C ARG A 99 -8.97 7.27 3.50
N LYS A 100 -9.58 6.67 4.52
CA LYS A 100 -9.38 7.05 5.93
C LYS A 100 -8.23 6.30 6.60
N GLU A 101 -7.78 5.20 6.01
CA GLU A 101 -6.74 4.31 6.55
C GLU A 101 -5.46 4.38 5.74
N PHE A 102 -5.53 4.51 4.42
CA PHE A 102 -4.36 4.53 3.55
C PHE A 102 -4.45 5.65 2.50
N ASP A 103 -3.30 6.20 2.12
CA ASP A 103 -3.18 7.07 0.96
C ASP A 103 -1.87 6.80 0.22
N VAL A 104 -1.89 7.01 -1.10
CA VAL A 104 -0.70 6.95 -1.97
C VAL A 104 -0.42 8.36 -2.45
N LEU A 105 0.74 8.90 -2.07
CA LEU A 105 1.07 10.31 -2.28
C LEU A 105 1.47 10.59 -3.74
N GLU A 106 1.97 9.58 -4.45
CA GLU A 106 2.33 9.67 -5.86
C GLU A 106 1.11 9.79 -6.78
N VAL A 107 -0.09 9.44 -6.29
CA VAL A 107 -1.32 9.59 -7.06
C VAL A 107 -1.72 11.06 -7.12
N PRO A 108 -1.87 11.66 -8.33
CA PRO A 108 -2.24 13.06 -8.47
C PRO A 108 -3.54 13.42 -7.74
N ARG A 109 -3.57 14.60 -7.13
CA ARG A 109 -4.74 15.08 -6.39
C ARG A 109 -6.02 15.09 -7.24
N ALA A 110 -5.94 15.50 -8.50
CA ALA A 110 -7.07 15.48 -9.44
C ALA A 110 -7.62 14.06 -9.66
N MET A 111 -6.76 13.06 -9.68
CA MET A 111 -7.17 11.65 -9.79
C MET A 111 -7.98 11.24 -8.57
N LYS A 112 -7.49 11.57 -7.36
CA LYS A 112 -8.17 11.24 -6.08
C LYS A 112 -9.49 12.00 -5.89
N GLN A 113 -9.58 13.25 -6.35
CA GLN A 113 -10.73 14.11 -6.10
C GLN A 113 -11.81 14.07 -7.19
N CYS A 114 -11.45 13.78 -8.43
CA CYS A 114 -12.39 13.83 -9.56
C CYS A 114 -12.58 12.46 -10.21
N VAL A 115 -11.49 11.80 -10.61
CA VAL A 115 -11.56 10.59 -11.43
C VAL A 115 -12.00 9.38 -10.61
N PHE A 116 -11.32 9.10 -9.50
CA PHE A 116 -11.61 7.92 -8.68
C PHE A 116 -13.02 7.90 -8.08
N PRO A 117 -13.60 9.01 -7.59
CA PRO A 117 -14.99 9.00 -7.13
C PRO A 117 -15.98 8.59 -8.24
N VAL A 118 -15.79 9.09 -9.46
CA VAL A 118 -16.65 8.75 -10.61
C VAL A 118 -16.47 7.29 -11.01
N VAL A 119 -15.22 6.85 -11.17
CA VAL A 119 -14.91 5.45 -11.52
C VAL A 119 -15.43 4.48 -10.46
N TYR A 120 -15.27 4.82 -9.19
CA TYR A 120 -15.80 4.03 -8.07
C TYR A 120 -17.31 3.90 -8.15
N TRP A 121 -18.02 5.01 -8.37
CA TRP A 121 -19.47 4.99 -8.49
C TRP A 121 -19.95 4.13 -9.68
N ILE A 122 -19.30 4.26 -10.85
CA ILE A 122 -19.56 3.40 -12.01
C ILE A 122 -19.32 1.92 -11.67
N GLY A 123 -18.19 1.61 -11.02
CA GLY A 123 -17.85 0.24 -10.62
C GLY A 123 -18.84 -0.36 -9.62
N GLN A 124 -19.42 0.45 -8.74
CA GLN A 124 -20.49 0.02 -7.83
C GLN A 124 -21.77 -0.35 -8.59
N ILE A 125 -22.22 0.49 -9.54
CA ILE A 125 -23.40 0.23 -10.36
C ILE A 125 -23.23 -1.04 -11.20
N LEU A 126 -22.06 -1.20 -11.81
CA LEU A 126 -21.73 -2.38 -12.61
C LEU A 126 -21.47 -3.64 -11.75
N GLY A 127 -21.46 -3.52 -10.41
CA GLY A 127 -21.24 -4.65 -9.50
C GLY A 127 -19.83 -5.22 -9.54
N LEU A 128 -18.85 -4.49 -10.07
CA LEU A 128 -17.46 -4.95 -10.26
C LEU A 128 -16.77 -5.30 -8.94
N TYR A 129 -17.24 -4.76 -7.82
CA TYR A 129 -16.65 -4.94 -6.50
C TYR A 129 -17.26 -6.10 -5.69
N LYS A 130 -18.25 -6.83 -6.24
CA LYS A 130 -18.82 -8.02 -5.59
C LYS A 130 -17.75 -9.10 -5.32
N LYS A 131 -16.75 -9.21 -6.21
CA LYS A 131 -15.57 -10.09 -6.05
C LYS A 131 -14.79 -9.86 -4.75
N TYR A 132 -14.94 -8.68 -4.14
CA TYR A 132 -14.26 -8.34 -2.89
C TYR A 132 -15.12 -8.51 -1.65
N LYS A 133 -16.41 -8.85 -1.79
CA LYS A 133 -17.36 -9.01 -0.68
C LYS A 133 -17.59 -10.47 -0.27
N ALA A 134 -17.00 -11.44 -0.99
CA ALA A 134 -17.45 -12.83 -0.98
C ALA A 134 -16.91 -13.72 0.16
N ASP A 135 -16.17 -13.19 1.14
CA ASP A 135 -15.75 -13.99 2.30
C ASP A 135 -16.55 -13.57 3.54
N HIS A 136 -17.67 -14.27 3.76
CA HIS A 136 -18.46 -14.29 5.00
C HIS A 136 -18.67 -15.74 5.42
#